data_AF-A0A936MI19-F1
#
_entry.id   AF-A0A936MI19-F1
#
_cell.length_a   1.000
_cell.length_b   1.000
_cell.length_c   1.000
_cell.angle_alpha   90.00
_cell.angle_beta   90.00
_cell.angle_gamma   90.00
#
_symmetry.space_group_name_H-M   'P 1'
#
loop_
_entity.id
_entity.type
_entity.pdbx_description
1 polymer ?
#
loop_
_entity_poly.entity_id
_entity_poly.type
_entity_poly.pdbx_seq_one_letter_code
_entity_poly.pdbx_strand_id
1 'polypeptide(L)' 'MEVSTLISEIQHLPLTERFFVVEETIKSIKKEELHRHMDAAAHQLRDEYLNNDELVAFTSLDLEQFYEAK' A
#
# COMPACT_ATOMS: atom_id res chain seq x y z
N MET A 1 14.36 7.54 24.56
CA MET A 1 13.31 6.76 25.24
C MET A 1 13.70 5.30 25.06
N GLU A 2 14.03 4.60 26.14
CA GLU A 2 14.48 3.21 26.05
C GLU A 2 13.28 2.28 25.86
N VAL A 3 13.42 1.20 25.07
CA VAL A 3 12.35 0.22 24.81
C VAL A 3 11.86 -0.42 26.10
N SER A 4 12.77 -0.65 27.05
CA SER A 4 12.46 -1.16 28.38
C SER A 4 11.52 -0.23 29.16
N THR A 5 11.69 1.09 29.04
CA THR A 5 10.79 2.07 29.66
C THR A 5 9.40 1.99 29.06
N LEU A 6 9.26 1.92 27.73
CA LEU A 6 7.96 1.79 27.07
C LEU A 6 7.22 0.50 27.49
N ILE A 7 7.93 -0.62 27.57
CA ILE A 7 7.35 -1.89 28.02
C ILE A 7 6.86 -1.77 29.46
N SER A 8 7.65 -1.15 30.34
CA SER A 8 7.24 -0.89 31.72
C SER A 8 5.97 -0.05 31.77
N GLU A 9 5.89 1.05 31.02
CA GLU A 9 4.69 1.90 30.98
C GLU A 9 3.45 1.11 30.53
N ILE A 10 3.56 0.31 29.47
CA ILE A 10 2.45 -0.54 28.98
C ILE A 10 2.01 -1.55 30.04
N GLN A 11 2.95 -2.12 30.81
CA GLN A 11 2.62 -3.08 31.88
C GLN A 11 1.86 -2.44 33.04
N HIS A 12 2.06 -1.14 33.30
CA HIS A 12 1.35 -0.40 34.34
C HIS A 12 -0.07 0.03 33.94
N LEU A 13 -0.44 -0.09 32.67
CA LEU A 13 -1.78 0.23 32.20
C LEU A 13 -2.83 -0.77 32.72
N PRO A 14 -4.09 -0.33 32.89
CA PRO A 14 -5.22 -1.22 33.10
C PRO A 14 -5.29 -2.31 32.02
N LEU A 15 -5.79 -3.49 32.40
CA LEU A 15 -5.84 -4.65 31.51
C LEU A 15 -6.55 -4.35 30.17
N THR A 16 -7.63 -3.57 30.20
CA THR A 16 -8.39 -3.15 29.00
C THR A 16 -7.54 -2.31 28.05
N GLU A 17 -6.72 -1.39 28.58
CA GLU A 17 -5.84 -0.55 27.78
C GLU A 17 -4.67 -1.35 27.20
N ARG A 18 -4.17 -2.34 27.95
CA ARG A 18 -3.15 -3.28 27.45
C ARG A 18 -3.66 -4.08 26.25
N PHE A 19 -4.90 -4.57 26.31
CA PHE A 19 -5.53 -5.24 25.17
C PHE A 19 -5.67 -4.29 23.97
N PHE A 20 -6.08 -3.05 24.20
CA PHE A 20 -6.19 -2.05 23.16
C PHE A 20 -4.84 -1.79 22.46
N VAL A 21 -3.75 -1.63 23.22
CA VAL A 21 -2.40 -1.44 22.65
C VAL A 21 -2.00 -2.62 21.77
N VAL A 22 -2.26 -3.86 22.21
CA VAL A 22 -1.98 -5.07 21.42
C VAL A 22 -2.80 -5.09 20.13
N GLU A 23 -4.09 -4.76 20.20
CA GLU A 23 -4.98 -4.73 19.04
C GLU A 23 -4.52 -3.71 17.99
N GLU A 24 -4.25 -2.48 18.42
CA GLU A 24 -3.79 -1.41 17.52
C GLU A 24 -2.40 -1.72 16.93
N THR A 25 -1.53 -2.39 17.70
CA THR A 25 -0.24 -2.85 17.20
C THR A 25 -0.41 -3.90 16.10
N ILE A 26 -1.32 -4.86 16.26
CA ILE A 26 -1.60 -5.86 15.21
C ILE A 26 -2.22 -5.18 13.98
N LYS A 27 -3.13 -4.23 14.17
CA LYS A 27 -3.73 -3.47 13.05
C LYS A 27 -2.69 -2.68 12.27
N SER A 28 -1.74 -2.04 12.95
CA SER A 28 -0.70 -1.24 12.29
C SER A 28 0.20 -2.12 11.42
N ILE A 29 0.63 -3.29 11.94
CA ILE A 29 1.44 -4.26 11.20
C ILE A 29 0.70 -4.74 9.94
N LYS A 30 -0.58 -5.11 10.06
CA LYS A 30 -1.40 -5.52 8.91
C LYS A 30 -1.55 -4.42 7.86
N LYS A 31 -1.72 -3.17 8.31
CA LYS A 31 -1.84 -2.02 7.42
C LYS A 31 -0.54 -1.77 6.65
N GLU A 32 0.60 -1.90 7.32
CA GLU A 32 1.92 -1.77 6.68
C GLU A 32 2.12 -2.86 5.63
N GLU A 33 1.82 -4.12 5.95
CA GLU A 33 1.89 -5.25 5.02
C GLU A 33 1.01 -5.03 3.78
N LEU A 34 -0.24 -4.63 3.98
CA LEU A 34 -1.16 -4.31 2.88
C LEU A 34 -0.60 -3.20 1.99
N HIS A 35 -0.08 -2.12 2.58
CA HIS A 35 0.50 -1.02 1.84
C HIS A 35 1.71 -1.48 1.01
N ARG A 36 2.60 -2.31 1.58
CA ARG A 36 3.76 -2.85 0.85
C ARG A 36 3.33 -3.72 -0.33
N HIS A 37 2.30 -4.55 -0.17
CA HIS A 37 1.78 -5.35 -1.27
C HIS A 37 1.15 -4.49 -2.38
N MET A 38 0.37 -3.48 -2.01
CA MET A 38 -0.21 -2.55 -2.99
C MET A 38 0.86 -1.78 -3.75
N ASP A 39 1.90 -1.30 -3.05
CA ASP A 39 3.01 -0.58 -3.65
C ASP A 39 3.79 -1.45 -4.63
N ALA A 40 4.11 -2.69 -4.23
CA ALA A 40 4.77 -3.67 -5.10
C ALA A 40 3.92 -4.00 -6.34
N ALA A 41 2.62 -4.22 -6.17
CA ALA A 41 1.71 -4.48 -7.29
C ALA A 41 1.61 -3.27 -8.24
N ALA A 42 1.57 -2.04 -7.70
CA ALA A 42 1.56 -0.83 -8.50
C ALA A 42 2.85 -0.64 -9.29
N HIS A 43 4.00 -0.94 -8.69
CA HIS A 43 5.29 -0.90 -9.38
C HIS A 43 5.36 -1.95 -10.49
N GLN A 44 4.96 -3.18 -10.21
CA GLN A 44 4.89 -4.25 -11.22
C GLN A 44 3.97 -3.85 -12.39
N LEU A 45 2.78 -3.33 -12.10
CA LEU A 45 1.83 -2.91 -13.12
C LEU A 45 2.41 -1.77 -13.98
N ARG A 46 3.02 -0.76 -13.35
CA ARG A 46 3.64 0.34 -14.08
C ARG A 46 4.78 -0.15 -14.99
N ASP A 47 5.62 -1.03 -14.46
CA ASP A 47 6.76 -1.55 -15.22
C ASP A 47 6.28 -2.41 -16.40
N GLU A 48 5.19 -3.17 -16.25
CA GLU A 48 4.50 -3.86 -17.37
C GLU A 48 4.00 -2.85 -18.42
N TYR A 49 3.30 -1.79 -18.02
CA TYR A 49 2.83 -0.75 -18.95
C TYR A 49 3.97 -0.05 -19.72
N LEU A 50 5.15 0.10 -19.11
CA LEU A 50 6.29 0.77 -19.75
C LEU A 50 7.03 -0.11 -20.76
N ASN A 51 7.01 -1.43 -20.55
CA ASN A 51 7.87 -2.36 -21.30
C ASN A 51 7.08 -3.32 -22.20
N ASN A 52 5.76 -3.39 -22.06
CA ASN A 52 4.90 -4.27 -22.84
C ASN A 52 4.00 -3.47 -23.80
N ASP A 53 4.44 -3.37 -25.05
CA ASP A 53 3.73 -2.65 -26.10
C ASP A 53 2.34 -3.24 -26.40
N GLU A 54 2.08 -4.51 -26.08
CA GLU A 54 0.73 -5.10 -26.22
C GLU A 54 -0.27 -4.50 -25.23
N LEU A 55 0.16 -4.14 -24.02
CA LEU A 55 -0.71 -3.54 -23.00
C LEU A 55 -1.12 -2.09 -23.31
N VAL A 56 -0.36 -1.41 -24.19
CA VAL A 56 -0.61 -0.03 -24.62
C VAL A 56 -1.00 0.09 -26.09
N ALA A 57 -1.18 -1.04 -26.79
CA ALA A 57 -1.43 -1.06 -28.23
C ALA A 57 -2.62 -0.18 -28.67
N PHE A 58 -3.66 -0.10 -27.84
CA PHE A 58 -4.82 0.74 -28.09
C PHE A 58 -4.63 2.20 -27.67
N THR A 59 -3.73 2.49 -26.72
CA THR A 59 -3.41 3.86 -26.27
C THR A 59 -2.73 4.66 -27.39
N SER A 60 -1.96 3.99 -28.26
CA SER A 60 -1.38 4.64 -29.43
C SER A 60 -2.44 5.08 -30.45
N LEU A 61 -3.57 4.37 -30.54
CA LEU A 61 -4.68 4.72 -31.44
C LEU A 61 -5.46 5.95 -30.95
N ASP A 62 -5.55 6.17 -29.64
CA ASP A 62 -6.18 7.38 -29.05
C ASP A 62 -5.43 8.67 -29.39
N LEU A 63 -4.14 8.57 -29.72
CA LEU A 63 -3.30 9.70 -30.14
C LEU A 63 -3.35 9.96 -31.65
N GLU A 64 -3.98 9.07 -32.42
CA GLU A 64 -4.23 9.32 -33.83
C GLU A 64 -5.33 10.38 -33.97
N GLN A 65 -5.11 11.38 -34.84
CA GLN A 65 -6.17 12.33 -35.20
C GLN A 65 -7.23 11.57 -35.98
N PHE A 66 -8.27 11.11 -35.29
CA PHE A 66 -9.44 10.53 -35.93
C PHE A 66 -10.04 11.58 -36.87
N TYR A 67 -10.13 11.22 -38.15
CA TYR A 67 -10.95 11.96 -39.10
C TYR A 67 -12.41 11.73 -38.73
N GLU A 68 -13.03 12.68 -38.03
CA GLU A 68 -14.49 12.73 -37.93
C GLU A 68 -15.05 12.78 -39.37
N ALA A 69 -15.79 11.74 -39.75
CA ALA A 69 -16.51 11.73 -41.01
C ALA A 69 -17.56 12.86 -40.96
N LYS A 70 -17.41 13.84 -41.84
CA LYS A 70 -18.39 14.92 -42.04
C LYS A 70 -19.71 14.41 -42.61
#